data_AF-A0A183HGR6-F1
#
_entry.id   AF-A0A183HGR6-F1
#
_cell.length_a   1.000
_cell.length_b   1.000
_cell.length_c   1.000
_cell.angle_alpha   90.00
_cell.angle_beta   90.00
_cell.angle_gamma   90.00
#
_symmetry.space_group_name_H-M   'P 1'
#
loop_
_entity.id
_entity.type
_entity.pdbx_description
1 polymer ?
#
loop_
_entity_poly.entity_id
_entity_poly.type
_entity_poly.pdbx_seq_one_letter_code
_entity_poly.pdbx_strand_id
1 'polypeptide(L)'
;MANMIGDEVLLNCTITIGAETNGTNGEVEWWRDGQRIDFKNTKKYISKIKRDSRTIVHTLRILGASSEDDGSYSCKTVDSPESTHMLHVNKNS
;
A
#
# COMPACT_ATOMS: atom_id res chain seq x y z
N MET A 1 -6.59 -9.68 6.70
CA MET A 1 -6.77 -9.46 8.16
C MET A 1 -5.87 -8.30 8.55
N ALA A 2 -6.44 -7.14 8.91
CA ALA A 2 -5.67 -6.01 9.41
C ALA A 2 -5.34 -6.26 10.88
N ASN A 3 -4.07 -6.42 11.22
CA ASN A 3 -3.63 -6.62 12.60
C ASN A 3 -3.16 -5.26 13.13
N MET A 4 -3.90 -4.68 14.08
CA MET A 4 -3.51 -3.43 14.74
C MET A 4 -2.49 -3.73 15.83
N ILE A 5 -1.27 -3.21 15.68
CA ILE A 5 -0.26 -3.19 16.74
C ILE A 5 -0.06 -1.69 17.07
N GLY A 6 -0.83 -1.17 18.02
CA GLY A 6 -0.89 0.28 18.32
C GLY A 6 -1.68 1.09 17.27
N ASP A 7 -1.36 2.38 17.11
CA ASP A 7 -1.92 3.26 16.06
C ASP A 7 -1.25 3.08 14.69
N GLU A 8 -0.75 1.89 14.34
CA GLU A 8 -0.14 1.66 13.01
C GLU A 8 -1.02 0.76 12.14
N VAL A 9 -1.32 1.21 10.92
CA VAL A 9 -2.00 0.41 9.89
C VAL A 9 -0.99 -0.03 8.83
N LEU A 10 -1.02 -1.32 8.48
CA LEU A 10 -0.16 -1.92 7.47
C LEU A 10 -0.98 -2.37 6.26
N LEU A 11 -0.59 -1.86 5.10
CA LEU A 11 -1.18 -2.17 3.80
C LEU A 11 -0.15 -2.86 2.92
N ASN A 12 -0.42 -4.09 2.50
CA ASN A 12 0.45 -4.84 1.62
C ASN A 12 -0.12 -4.90 0.20
N CYS A 13 0.77 -4.72 -0.78
CA CYS A 13 0.48 -4.89 -2.18
C CYS A 13 1.53 -5.83 -2.76
N THR A 14 1.09 -7.00 -3.24
CA THR A 14 1.99 -8.04 -3.75
C THR A 14 1.88 -8.10 -5.26
N ILE A 15 3.01 -7.90 -5.92
CA ILE A 15 3.17 -8.04 -7.36
C ILE A 15 3.86 -9.38 -7.61
N THR A 16 3.36 -10.17 -8.56
CA THR A 16 4.01 -11.41 -8.97
C THR A 16 4.79 -11.18 -10.25
N ILE A 17 6.08 -11.49 -10.24
CA ILE A 17 6.98 -11.41 -11.40
C ILE A 17 6.85 -12.70 -12.20
N GLY A 18 5.99 -12.67 -13.22
CA GLY A 18 5.81 -13.69 -14.25
C GLY A 18 6.27 -13.24 -15.64
N ALA A 19 6.10 -14.10 -16.64
CA ALA A 19 6.51 -13.86 -18.03
C ALA A 19 5.85 -12.61 -18.66
N GLU A 20 4.65 -12.26 -18.21
CA GLU A 20 3.87 -11.09 -18.60
C GLU A 20 4.29 -9.77 -17.91
N THR A 21 5.15 -9.84 -16.89
CA THR A 21 5.64 -8.68 -16.11
C THR A 21 7.15 -8.45 -16.25
N ASN A 22 7.78 -9.09 -17.25
CA ASN A 22 9.24 -9.21 -17.43
C ASN A 22 9.98 -7.88 -17.73
N GLY A 23 9.33 -6.73 -17.55
CA GLY A 23 9.89 -5.39 -17.68
C GLY A 23 9.48 -4.41 -16.57
N THR A 24 8.66 -4.81 -15.60
CA THR A 24 8.19 -3.88 -14.56
C THR A 24 9.31 -3.64 -13.53
N ASN A 25 9.65 -2.38 -13.23
CA ASN A 25 10.56 -2.05 -12.12
C ASN A 25 9.96 -2.40 -10.74
N GLY A 26 8.70 -2.83 -10.74
CA GLY A 26 7.91 -3.11 -9.55
C GLY A 26 7.72 -1.86 -8.71
N GLU A 27 7.61 -0.68 -9.31
CA GLU A 27 7.26 0.55 -8.60
C GLU A 27 5.73 0.68 -8.53
N VAL A 28 5.24 1.12 -7.36
CA VAL A 28 3.81 1.38 -7.15
C VAL A 28 3.59 2.77 -6.61
N GLU A 29 2.45 3.33 -6.99
CA GLU A 29 1.90 4.54 -6.41
C GLU A 29 0.76 4.18 -5.48
N TRP A 30 0.77 4.75 -4.29
CA TRP A 30 -0.31 4.59 -3.33
C TRP A 30 -1.31 5.72 -3.45
N TRP A 31 -2.59 5.36 -3.45
CA TRP A 31 -3.71 6.26 -3.56
C TRP A 31 -4.67 6.00 -2.40
N ARG A 32 -5.35 7.05 -1.97
CA ARG A 32 -6.40 7.02 -0.97
C ARG A 32 -7.57 7.87 -1.47
N ASP A 33 -8.75 7.28 -1.59
CA ASP A 33 -9.98 7.96 -2.03
C ASP A 33 -9.81 8.74 -3.35
N GLY A 34 -8.99 8.18 -4.26
CA GLY A 34 -8.66 8.82 -5.55
C GLY A 34 -7.58 9.90 -5.49
N GLN A 35 -6.98 10.16 -4.33
CA GLN A 35 -5.86 11.09 -4.16
C GLN A 35 -4.53 10.36 -3.91
N ARG A 36 -3.46 10.78 -4.59
CA ARG A 36 -2.13 10.19 -4.41
C ARG A 36 -1.60 10.49 -3.00
N ILE A 37 -1.09 9.46 -2.32
CA ILE A 37 -0.44 9.60 -1.03
C ILE A 37 0.94 10.24 -1.24
N ASP A 38 1.19 11.33 -0.53
CA ASP A 38 2.48 12.01 -0.54
C ASP A 38 3.38 11.45 0.57
N PHE A 39 4.51 10.87 0.17
CA PHE A 39 5.50 10.28 1.07
C PHE A 39 6.50 11.30 1.64
N LYS A 40 6.36 12.61 1.36
CA LYS A 40 7.20 13.62 2.02
C LYS A 40 6.83 13.75 3.49
N ASN A 41 5.59 13.42 3.86
CA ASN A 41 5.18 13.31 5.27
C ASN A 41 5.61 11.96 5.88
N THR A 42 6.91 11.82 6.11
CA THR A 42 7.51 10.60 6.70
C THR A 42 7.07 10.32 8.13
N LYS A 43 6.45 11.29 8.81
CA LYS A 43 5.83 11.11 10.13
C LYS A 43 4.48 10.40 10.07
N LYS A 44 3.80 10.42 8.90
CA LYS A 44 2.50 9.81 8.69
C LYS A 44 2.58 8.54 7.85
N TYR A 45 3.34 8.58 6.75
CA TYR A 45 3.41 7.49 5.79
C TYR A 45 4.84 7.00 5.62
N ILE A 46 5.02 5.68 5.68
CA ILE A 46 6.28 5.01 5.36
C ILE A 46 5.99 3.95 4.29
N SER A 47 6.72 3.99 3.18
CA SER A 47 6.75 2.89 2.22
C SER A 47 7.95 1.97 2.47
N LYS A 48 7.71 0.66 2.40
CA LYS A 48 8.76 -0.37 2.38
C LYS A 48 8.55 -1.28 1.19
N ILE A 49 9.64 -1.70 0.57
CA ILE A 49 9.63 -2.61 -0.57
C ILE A 49 10.45 -3.84 -0.20
N LYS A 50 9.85 -5.02 -0.36
CA LYS A 50 10.54 -6.29 -0.23
C LYS A 50 10.47 -7.02 -1.57
N ARG A 51 11.62 -7.27 -2.18
CA ARG A 51 11.73 -8.04 -3.43
C ARG A 51 12.18 -9.46 -3.11
N ASP A 52 11.51 -10.42 -3.73
CA ASP A 52 11.80 -11.85 -3.71
C ASP A 52 11.94 -12.35 -5.16
N SER A 53 12.37 -13.60 -5.37
CA SER A 53 12.70 -14.11 -6.72
C SER A 53 11.53 -14.11 -7.70
N ARG A 54 10.29 -14.11 -7.20
CA ARG A 54 9.07 -14.08 -8.03
C ARG A 54 8.03 -13.08 -7.57
N THR A 55 8.30 -12.31 -6.52
CA THR A 55 7.30 -11.38 -5.96
C THR A 55 7.93 -10.10 -5.46
N ILE A 56 7.18 -9.00 -5.55
CA ILE A 56 7.55 -7.72 -4.97
C ILE A 56 6.41 -7.30 -4.06
N VAL A 57 6.70 -7.17 -2.78
CA VAL A 57 5.74 -6.76 -1.75
C VAL A 57 6.02 -5.31 -1.37
N HIS A 58 5.08 -4.43 -1.71
CA HIS A 58 5.04 -3.06 -1.21
C HIS A 58 4.23 -3.02 0.07
N THR A 59 4.77 -2.39 1.10
CA THR A 59 4.10 -2.18 2.37
C THR A 59 3.99 -0.69 2.64
N LEU A 60 2.77 -0.16 2.66
CA LEU A 60 2.45 1.16 3.17
C LEU A 60 2.14 1.04 4.67
N ARG A 61 2.88 1.80 5.48
CA ARG A 61 2.65 1.93 6.92
C ARG A 61 2.07 3.32 7.17
N ILE A 62 0.91 3.35 7.82
CA ILE A 62 0.26 4.59 8.27
C ILE A 62 0.49 4.67 9.78
N LEU A 63 1.27 5.66 10.19
CA LEU A 63 1.60 5.93 11.59
C LEU A 63 0.55 6.83 12.23
N GLY A 64 0.21 6.58 13.50
CA GLY A 64 -0.78 7.39 14.21
C GLY A 64 -2.13 7.37 13.50
N ALA A 65 -2.57 6.20 13.04
CA ALA A 65 -3.80 6.00 12.29
C ALA A 65 -5.01 6.46 13.13
N SER A 66 -5.74 7.45 12.64
CA SER A 66 -6.95 7.98 13.25
C SER A 66 -8.17 7.64 12.40
N SER A 67 -9.36 8.02 12.86
CA SER A 67 -10.58 7.94 12.04
C SER A 67 -10.47 8.78 10.76
N GLU A 68 -9.56 9.75 10.70
CA GLU A 68 -9.26 10.54 9.51
C GLU A 68 -8.41 9.77 8.50
N ASP A 69 -7.97 8.55 8.80
CA ASP A 69 -7.29 7.65 7.86
C ASP A 69 -8.22 6.58 7.27
N ASP A 70 -9.50 6.57 7.64
CA ASP A 70 -10.47 5.70 6.99
C ASP A 70 -10.68 6.13 5.53
N GLY A 71 -10.70 5.17 4.62
CA GLY A 71 -10.80 5.44 3.19
C GLY A 71 -10.38 4.27 2.32
N SER A 72 -10.62 4.40 1.02
CA SER A 72 -10.28 3.39 0.02
C SER A 72 -8.84 3.55 -0.45
N TYR A 73 -7.96 2.64 -0.03
CA TYR A 73 -6.57 2.62 -0.47
C TYR A 73 -6.40 1.83 -1.77
N SER A 74 -5.44 2.21 -2.60
CA SER A 74 -5.12 1.48 -3.84
C SER A 74 -3.63 1.57 -4.13
N CYS A 75 -3.04 0.46 -4.56
CA CYS A 75 -1.70 0.45 -5.12
C CYS A 75 -1.79 0.32 -6.64
N LYS A 76 -1.18 1.26 -7.37
CA LYS A 76 -1.16 1.26 -8.84
C LYS A 76 0.25 1.01 -9.32
N THR A 77 0.46 -0.04 -10.09
CA THR A 77 1.73 -0.30 -10.80
C THR A 77 1.78 0.55 -12.07
N VAL A 78 2.95 1.10 -12.39
CA VAL A 78 3.14 1.92 -13.61
C VAL A 78 2.92 1.10 -14.89
N ASP A 79 3.14 -0.21 -14.85
CA ASP A 79 3.23 -1.08 -16.04
C ASP A 79 2.07 -2.08 -16.18
N SER A 80 1.10 -2.10 -15.25
CA SER A 80 -0.03 -3.04 -15.34
C SER A 80 -1.32 -2.45 -14.78
N PRO A 81 -2.48 -2.79 -15.38
CA PRO A 81 -3.77 -2.21 -15.00
C PRO A 81 -4.23 -2.68 -13.61
N GLU A 82 -4.34 -1.70 -12.70
CA GLU A 82 -5.12 -1.61 -11.47
C GLU A 82 -5.44 -2.90 -10.68
N SER A 83 -4.58 -3.23 -9.70
CA SER A 83 -4.96 -4.12 -8.60
C SER A 83 -5.47 -3.30 -7.41
N THR A 84 -6.78 -3.00 -7.40
CA THR A 84 -7.43 -2.21 -6.34
C THR A 84 -7.80 -3.07 -5.13
N HIS A 85 -7.30 -2.71 -3.94
CA HIS A 85 -7.62 -3.39 -2.67
C HIS A 85 -8.29 -2.41 -1.70
N MET A 86 -9.60 -2.47 -1.54
CA MET A 86 -10.33 -1.64 -0.57
C MET A 86 -9.93 -2.01 0.86
N LEU A 87 -9.43 -1.05 1.63
CA LEU A 87 -9.23 -1.18 3.07
C LEU A 87 -10.38 -0.47 3.79
N HIS A 88 -10.88 -1.03 4.88
CA HIS A 88 -11.79 -0.35 5.81
C HIS A 88 -11.07 -0.25 7.16
N VAL A 89 -10.78 0.96 7.64
CA VAL A 89 -10.08 1.18 8.91
C VAL A 89 -11.14 1.22 10.01
N ASN A 90 -11.59 0.03 10.44
CA ASN A 90 -12.51 -0.07 11.58
C ASN A 90 -11.77 0.30 12.87
N LYS A 91 -11.99 1.49 13.43
CA LYS A 91 -11.53 1.80 14.78
C LYS A 91 -12.43 1.05 15.78
N ASN A 92 -11.88 0.10 16.54
CA ASN A 92 -12.58 -0.40 17.72
C ASN A 92 -12.59 0.75 18.74
N SER A 93 -13.77 1.35 18.94
CA SER A 93 -13.99 2.33 20.01
C SER A 93 -13.66 1.74 21.38
#